data_AF-A0A328ELM7-F1
#
_entry.id   AF-A0A328ELM7-F1
#
_cell.length_a   1.000
_cell.length_b   1.000
_cell.length_c   1.000
_cell.angle_alpha   90.00
_cell.angle_beta   90.00
_cell.angle_gamma   90.00
#
_symmetry.space_group_name_H-M   'P 1'
#
loop_
_entity.id
_entity.type
_entity.pdbx_description
1 polymer ?
#
loop_
_entity_poly.entity_id
_entity_poly.type
_entity_poly.pdbx_seq_one_letter_code
_entity_poly.pdbx_strand_id
1 'polypeptide(L)' 'MSNFGDLVNIEEFDKKGYFKEERGKVSFYCKDCKKIVETDRPNPNGYVFICKICGGKNIAIGTEEGLKSNYKLEK' A
#
# COMPACT_ATOMS: atom_id res chain seq x y z
N MET A 1 -21.85 34.43 26.13
CA MET A 1 -20.92 33.33 26.46
C MET A 1 -21.67 32.04 26.21
N SER A 2 -21.26 31.28 25.20
CA SER A 2 -21.93 30.02 24.86
C SER A 2 -21.61 28.99 25.94
N ASN A 3 -22.63 28.55 26.69
CA ASN A 3 -22.50 27.48 27.67
C ASN A 3 -22.37 26.16 26.89
N PHE A 4 -21.25 25.48 27.05
CA PHE A 4 -20.93 24.20 26.39
C PHE A 4 -21.72 23.01 26.97
N GLY A 5 -22.99 23.21 27.34
CA GLY A 5 -23.85 22.22 28.00
C GLY A 5 -24.34 21.10 27.10
N ASP A 6 -24.20 21.23 25.78
CA ASP A 6 -24.70 20.28 24.78
C ASP A 6 -23.60 19.38 24.19
N LEU A 7 -22.45 19.27 24.85
CA LEU A 7 -21.44 18.27 24.45
C LEU A 7 -21.94 16.89 24.87
N VAL A 8 -22.70 16.26 23.98
CA VAL A 8 -23.20 14.89 24.10
C VAL A 8 -21.99 13.96 24.27
N ASN A 9 -21.97 13.18 25.35
CA ASN A 9 -21.04 12.06 25.51
C ASN A 9 -21.29 11.08 24.35
N ILE A 10 -20.45 11.13 23.33
CA ILE A 10 -20.40 10.12 22.29
C ILE A 10 -19.85 8.88 22.97
N GLU A 11 -20.66 7.81 23.05
CA GLU A 11 -20.25 6.52 23.59
C GLU A 11 -18.88 6.15 22.99
N GLU A 12 -17.93 5.81 23.86
CA GLU A 12 -16.56 5.52 23.48
C GLU A 12 -16.55 4.52 22.33
N PHE A 13 -16.13 4.96 21.15
CA PHE A 13 -16.02 4.09 19.98
C PHE A 13 -15.11 2.92 20.34
N ASP A 14 -15.65 1.71 20.33
CA ASP A 14 -14.89 0.47 20.49
C ASP A 14 -13.75 0.46 19.48
N LYS A 15 -12.55 0.80 19.94
CA LYS A 15 -11.34 0.71 19.14
C LYS A 15 -11.16 -0.77 18.84
N LYS A 16 -11.47 -1.17 17.60
CA LYS A 16 -11.20 -2.52 17.11
C LYS A 16 -9.70 -2.79 17.26
N GLY A 17 -9.33 -3.47 18.35
CA GLY A 17 -7.94 -3.72 18.76
C GLY A 17 -7.23 -4.78 17.92
N TYR A 18 -7.90 -5.34 16.91
CA TYR A 18 -7.30 -6.30 16.00
C TYR A 18 -6.82 -5.58 14.74
N PHE A 19 -5.54 -5.24 14.71
CA PHE A 19 -4.87 -5.05 13.42
C PHE A 19 -4.70 -6.44 12.82
N LYS A 20 -5.45 -6.78 11.76
CA LYS A 20 -5.15 -7.99 10.98
C LYS A 20 -3.73 -7.83 10.42
N GLU A 21 -2.78 -8.59 10.95
CA GLU A 21 -1.38 -8.61 10.50
C GLU A 21 -1.24 -9.10 9.06
N GLU A 22 -2.22 -9.83 8.55
CA GLU A 22 -2.33 -10.19 7.14
C GLU A 22 -2.71 -8.97 6.27
N ARG A 23 -1.83 -7.97 6.26
CA ARG A 23 -1.78 -6.99 5.18
C ARG A 23 -1.39 -7.77 3.94
N GLY A 24 -2.34 -7.95 3.01
CA GLY A 24 -2.14 -8.74 1.79
C GLY A 24 -0.78 -8.51 1.16
N LYS A 25 -0.17 -9.59 0.66
CA LYS A 25 1.22 -9.63 0.16
C LYS A 25 1.52 -8.42 -0.73
N VAL A 26 2.41 -7.54 -0.24
CA VAL A 26 2.87 -6.39 -1.01
C VAL A 26 3.64 -6.90 -2.21
N SER A 27 3.22 -6.45 -3.40
CA SER A 27 3.79 -6.82 -4.68
C SER A 27 4.30 -5.57 -5.39
N PHE A 28 5.26 -5.76 -6.30
CA PHE A 28 5.88 -4.69 -7.06
C PHE A 28 5.65 -4.91 -8.56
N TYR A 29 5.12 -3.90 -9.23
CA TYR A 29 4.87 -3.92 -10.66
C TYR A 29 5.82 -2.97 -11.38
N CYS A 30 6.60 -3.47 -12.33
CA CYS A 30 7.43 -2.62 -13.16
C CYS A 30 6.64 -2.15 -14.38
N LYS A 31 6.48 -0.84 -14.53
CA LYS A 31 5.76 -0.24 -15.66
C LYS A 31 6.49 -0.42 -16.99
N ASP A 32 7.82 -0.49 -16.96
CA ASP A 32 8.64 -0.70 -18.15
C ASP A 32 8.55 -2.15 -18.64
N CYS A 33 8.63 -3.13 -17.73
CA CYS A 33 8.50 -4.56 -18.04
C CYS A 33 7.05 -5.03 -18.20
N LYS A 34 6.08 -4.19 -17.81
CA LYS A 34 4.65 -4.49 -17.75
C LYS A 34 4.30 -5.80 -17.03
N LYS A 35 5.03 -6.12 -15.97
CA LYS A 35 4.79 -7.34 -15.17
C LYS A 35 5.14 -7.13 -13.71
N ILE A 36 4.62 -8.02 -12.86
CA ILE A 36 5.02 -8.09 -11.46
C ILE A 36 6.45 -8.63 -11.40
N VAL A 37 7.31 -7.93 -10.67
CA VAL A 37 8.74 -8.22 -10.60
C VAL A 37 9.23 -8.15 -9.16
N GLU A 38 10.36 -8.80 -8.90
CA GLU A 38 11.14 -8.48 -7.71
C GLU A 38 11.88 -7.16 -7.90
N THR A 39 12.04 -6.45 -6.79
CA THR A 39 12.77 -5.19 -6.76
C THR A 39 13.85 -5.20 -5.71
N ASP A 40 14.94 -4.52 -6.01
CA ASP A 40 15.97 -4.19 -5.03
C ASP A 40 15.76 -2.79 -4.49
N ARG A 41 16.03 -2.65 -3.19
CA ARG A 41 15.97 -1.38 -2.49
C ARG A 41 17.39 -0.96 -2.13
N PRO A 42 18.03 -0.06 -2.90
CA PRO A 42 19.43 0.31 -2.68
C PRO A 42 19.66 1.04 -1.35
N ASN A 43 18.62 1.68 -0.80
CA ASN A 43 18.67 2.32 0.51
C ASN A 43 17.50 1.83 1.36
N PRO A 44 17.74 1.21 2.54
CA PRO A 44 16.68 0.70 3.40
C PRO A 44 15.67 1.77 3.86
N ASN A 45 16.07 3.05 3.88
CA ASN A 45 15.19 4.16 4.22
C ASN A 45 14.65 4.92 2.99
N GLY A 46 15.11 4.60 1.78
CA GLY A 46 14.73 5.31 0.55
C GLY A 46 13.45 4.75 -0.07
N TYR A 47 12.63 5.58 -0.71
CA TYR A 47 11.42 5.14 -1.44
C TYR A 47 11.71 4.67 -2.88
N VAL A 48 12.98 4.47 -3.22
CA VAL A 48 13.41 4.05 -4.55
C VAL A 48 13.50 2.54 -4.61
N PHE A 49 12.77 1.95 -5.56
CA PHE A 49 12.80 0.53 -5.88
C PHE A 49 13.33 0.36 -7.30
N ILE A 50 14.22 -0.61 -7.47
CA ILE A 50 14.87 -0.91 -8.76
C ILE A 50 14.37 -2.27 -9.24
N CYS A 51 13.83 -2.33 -10.45
CA CYS A 51 13.46 -3.58 -11.10
C CYS A 51 14.69 -4.47 -11.29
N LYS A 52 14.68 -5.72 -10.77
CA LYS A 52 15.78 -6.67 -11.00
C LYS A 52 15.96 -7.09 -12.46
N ILE A 53 14.94 -6.92 -13.30
CA ILE A 53 14.94 -7.40 -14.69
C ILE A 53 15.48 -6.35 -15.66
N CYS A 54 15.03 -5.11 -15.55
CA CYS A 54 15.41 -4.04 -16.48
C CYS A 54 16.26 -2.94 -15.83
N GLY A 55 16.47 -2.96 -14.51
CA GLY A 55 17.14 -1.87 -13.78
C GLY A 55 16.33 -0.58 -13.69
N GLY A 56 15.11 -0.55 -14.21
CA GLY A 56 14.22 0.61 -14.19
C GLY A 56 13.74 0.95 -12.79
N LYS A 57 13.49 2.26 -12.56
CA LYS A 57 12.99 2.80 -11.28
C LYS A 57 11.47 3.04 -11.27
N ASN A 58 10.79 2.77 -12.39
CA ASN A 58 9.36 2.98 -12.54
C ASN A 58 8.57 1.79 -11.97
N ILE A 59 8.56 1.68 -10.64
CA ILE A 59 7.88 0.63 -9.89
C ILE A 59 6.60 1.17 -9.26
N ALA A 60 5.50 0.44 -9.43
CA ALA A 60 4.26 0.63 -8.67
C ALA A 60 4.18 -0.40 -7.54
N ILE A 61 3.68 0.03 -6.38
CA ILE A 61 3.58 -0.76 -5.16
C ILE A 61 2.10 -0.94 -4.85
N GLY A 62 1.68 -2.16 -4.52
CA GLY A 62 0.30 -2.45 -4.17
C GLY A 62 0.11 -3.89 -3.74
N THR A 63 -1.12 -4.30 -3.47
CA THR A 63 -1.47 -5.72 -3.35
C THR A 63 -1.41 -6.37 -4.73
N GLU A 64 -1.13 -7.68 -4.77
CA GLU A 64 -1.11 -8.41 -6.05
C GLU A 64 -2.42 -8.25 -6.83
N GLU A 65 -3.56 -8.37 -6.15
CA GLU A 65 -4.90 -8.19 -6.74
C GLU A 65 -5.12 -6.77 -7.24
N GLY A 66 -4.72 -5.76 -6.46
CA GLY A 66 -4.85 -4.36 -6.84
C GLY A 66 -4.00 -4.02 -8.07
N LEU A 67 -2.78 -4.57 -8.15
CA LEU A 67 -1.92 -4.39 -9.32
C LEU A 67 -2.48 -5.11 -10.54
N LYS A 68 -2.99 -6.34 -10.39
CA LYS A 68 -3.62 -7.08 -11.49
C LYS A 68 -4.84 -6.35 -12.04
N SER A 69 -5.71 -5.86 -11.17
CA SER A 69 -6.90 -5.07 -11.54
C SER A 69 -6.52 -3.74 -12.20
N ASN A 70 -5.62 -2.97 -11.60
CA ASN A 70 -5.25 -1.63 -12.08
C ASN A 70 -4.53 -1.66 -13.43
N TYR A 71 -3.61 -2.60 -13.61
CA TYR A 71 -2.81 -2.72 -14.83
C TYR A 71 -3.40 -3.70 -15.86
N LYS A 72 -4.62 -4.22 -15.62
CA LYS A 72 -5.27 -5.22 -16.47
C LYS A 72 -4.30 -6.36 -16.82
N LEU A 73 -3.59 -6.86 -15.81
CA LEU A 73 -2.75 -8.05 -15.93
C LEU A 73 -3.69 -9.26 -15.89
N GLU A 74 -4.51 -9.37 -16.93
CA GLU A 74 -5.33 -10.56 -17.14
C GLU A 74 -4.44 -11.72 -17.58
N LYS A 75 -4.89 -12.92 -17.20
CA LYS A 75 -4.25 -14.21 -17.48
C LYS A 75 -4.20 -14.50 -18.98
#